data_AF-X1J4L7-F1
#
_entry.id   AF-X1J4L7-F1
#
_cell.length_a   1.000
_cell.length_b   1.000
_cell.length_c   1.000
_cell.angle_alpha   90.00
_cell.angle_beta   90.00
_cell.angle_gamma   90.00
#
_symmetry.space_group_name_H-M   'P 1'
#
loop_
_entity.id
_entity.type
_entity.pdbx_description
1 polymer ?
#
loop_
_entity_poly.entity_id
_entity_poly.type
_entity_poly.pdbx_seq_one_letter_code
_entity_poly.pdbx_strand_id
1 'polypeptide(L)'
;HFIRQNTALLAASMALNLNPPTEIALPGKDDELALTNGVVATQKLTIVCDDEGWGGAAPGKADIIVYQGVPQLASRQTYHGPWRVMGFFNTIKGEAGTADFDAVYQFELTQKVWCAARLTTLDNRLSSQWQLAPYVIVNGP
;
A
#
# COMPACT_ATOMS: atom_id res chain seq x y z
N HIS A 1 -16.45 7.65 -8.40
CA HIS A 1 -15.30 7.92 -7.52
C HIS A 1 -15.72 7.78 -6.06
N PHE A 2 -16.73 8.55 -5.63
CA PHE A 2 -17.46 8.43 -4.35
C PHE A 2 -17.49 7.04 -3.71
N ILE A 3 -18.09 6.03 -4.36
CA ILE A 3 -18.21 4.67 -3.79
C ILE A 3 -16.83 4.06 -3.51
N ARG A 4 -15.93 4.06 -4.50
CA ARG A 4 -14.62 3.38 -4.39
C ARG A 4 -13.77 3.93 -3.25
N GLN A 5 -13.84 5.23 -3.03
CA GLN A 5 -13.08 5.88 -1.98
C GLN A 5 -13.79 5.78 -0.63
N ASN A 6 -15.11 5.97 -0.55
CA ASN A 6 -15.83 5.75 0.70
C ASN A 6 -15.73 4.28 1.17
N THR A 7 -15.69 3.31 0.26
CA THR A 7 -15.37 1.92 0.61
C THR A 7 -13.96 1.77 1.19
N ALA A 8 -12.99 2.50 0.65
CA ALA A 8 -11.63 2.50 1.19
C ALA A 8 -11.54 3.19 2.57
N LEU A 9 -12.20 4.34 2.74
CA LEU A 9 -12.28 5.05 4.02
C LEU A 9 -12.95 4.17 5.08
N LEU A 10 -14.06 3.52 4.74
CA LEU A 10 -14.72 2.58 5.65
C LEU A 10 -13.82 1.40 6.00
N ALA A 11 -13.06 0.85 5.04
CA ALA A 11 -12.09 -0.20 5.30
C ALA A 11 -10.94 0.26 6.21
N ALA A 12 -10.58 1.54 6.16
CA ALA A 12 -9.63 2.20 7.07
C ALA A 12 -10.27 2.66 8.39
N SER A 13 -11.55 2.35 8.65
CA SER A 13 -12.33 2.83 9.81
C SER A 13 -12.43 4.36 9.91
N MET A 14 -12.36 5.06 8.78
CA MET A 14 -12.55 6.51 8.68
C MET A 14 -14.01 6.88 8.42
N ALA A 15 -14.37 8.12 8.76
CA ALA A 15 -15.69 8.66 8.44
C ALA A 15 -15.90 8.77 6.92
N LEU A 16 -17.14 8.56 6.50
CA LEU A 16 -17.55 8.84 5.13
C LEU A 16 -17.36 10.33 4.84
N ASN A 17 -16.87 10.63 3.64
CA ASN A 17 -16.87 12.00 3.15
C ASN A 17 -17.89 12.12 2.01
N LEU A 18 -18.81 13.07 2.18
CA LEU A 18 -19.94 13.32 1.28
C LEU A 18 -19.73 14.51 0.34
N ASN A 19 -18.67 15.29 0.56
CA ASN A 19 -18.38 16.49 -0.22
C ASN A 19 -17.93 16.12 -1.64
N PRO A 20 -18.31 16.90 -2.66
CA PRO A 20 -17.75 16.71 -3.99
C PRO A 20 -16.25 17.02 -4.00
N PRO A 21 -15.45 16.36 -4.86
CA PRO A 21 -14.06 16.72 -5.06
C PRO A 21 -13.93 18.17 -5.54
N THR A 22 -13.02 18.93 -4.92
CA THR A 22 -12.71 20.32 -5.28
C THR A 22 -11.75 20.42 -6.45
N GLU A 23 -10.96 19.36 -6.69
CA GLU A 23 -10.00 19.26 -7.78
C GLU A 23 -10.32 18.02 -8.65
N ILE A 24 -10.15 18.13 -9.96
CA ILE A 24 -10.54 17.07 -10.92
C ILE A 24 -9.41 16.06 -11.13
N ALA A 25 -8.16 16.47 -10.95
CA ALA A 25 -6.99 15.61 -11.15
C ALA A 25 -6.95 14.48 -10.12
N LEU A 26 -6.49 13.31 -10.56
CA LEU A 26 -6.17 12.21 -9.63
C LEU A 26 -4.91 12.57 -8.85
N PRO A 27 -4.85 12.22 -7.56
CA PRO A 27 -3.66 12.47 -6.78
C PRO A 27 -2.50 11.58 -7.27
N GLY A 28 -1.28 12.11 -7.16
CA GLY A 28 -0.05 11.42 -7.51
C GLY A 28 0.22 10.20 -6.62
N LYS A 29 1.02 9.26 -7.13
CA LYS A 29 1.51 8.11 -6.35
C LYS A 29 2.65 8.53 -5.42
N ASP A 30 2.94 7.66 -4.47
CA ASP A 30 4.23 7.64 -3.79
C ASP A 30 5.24 6.89 -4.66
N ASP A 31 6.33 7.56 -5.03
CA ASP A 31 7.42 6.98 -5.81
C ASP A 31 8.45 6.24 -4.96
N GLU A 32 8.47 6.48 -3.65
CA GLU A 32 9.45 5.94 -2.70
C GLU A 32 8.87 4.76 -1.89
N LEU A 33 7.56 4.55 -1.94
CA LEU A 33 6.92 3.39 -1.33
C LEU A 33 7.50 2.09 -1.90
N ALA A 34 8.12 1.27 -1.04
CA ALA A 34 8.80 0.05 -1.45
C ALA A 34 8.64 -1.08 -0.44
N LEU A 35 8.45 -2.30 -0.95
CA LEU A 35 8.57 -3.53 -0.15
C LEU A 35 10.05 -3.87 -0.02
N THR A 36 10.59 -3.84 1.20
CA THR A 36 12.03 -3.98 1.44
C THR A 36 12.41 -5.28 2.13
N ASN A 37 11.47 -5.91 2.84
CA ASN A 37 11.74 -7.15 3.55
C ASN A 37 10.50 -8.04 3.66
N GLY A 38 10.73 -9.36 3.79
CA GLY A 38 9.70 -10.35 4.07
C GLY A 38 10.24 -11.48 4.94
N VAL A 39 9.63 -11.70 6.11
CA VAL A 39 10.09 -12.68 7.09
C VAL A 39 9.16 -13.89 7.09
N VAL A 40 9.66 -15.03 6.63
CA VAL A 40 8.87 -16.29 6.50
C VAL A 40 8.38 -16.79 7.86
N ALA A 41 9.21 -16.68 8.91
CA ALA A 41 8.86 -17.19 10.24
C ALA A 41 7.63 -16.48 10.85
N THR A 42 7.47 -15.18 10.60
CA THR A 42 6.38 -14.36 11.15
C THR A 42 5.32 -14.02 10.12
N GLN A 43 5.55 -14.33 8.84
CA GLN A 43 4.72 -13.94 7.71
C GLN A 43 4.45 -12.43 7.68
N LYS A 44 5.50 -11.63 7.95
CA LYS A 44 5.45 -10.17 7.93
C LYS A 44 6.18 -9.61 6.73
N LEU A 45 5.63 -8.55 6.16
CA LEU A 45 6.20 -7.76 5.06
C LEU A 45 6.49 -6.34 5.56
N THR A 46 7.72 -5.87 5.38
CA THR A 46 8.14 -4.52 5.78
C THR A 46 8.10 -3.60 4.56
N ILE A 47 7.36 -2.50 4.68
CA ILE A 47 7.24 -1.49 3.63
C ILE A 47 7.76 -0.18 4.17
N VAL A 48 8.62 0.46 3.38
CA VAL A 48 9.15 1.81 3.65
C VAL A 48 8.43 2.83 2.78
N CYS A 49 8.33 4.05 3.29
CA CYS A 49 7.59 5.17 2.72
C CYS A 49 8.36 6.45 3.07
N ASP A 50 9.28 6.85 2.18
CA ASP A 50 10.18 8.01 2.31
C ASP A 50 11.16 7.96 3.51
N ASP A 51 12.39 8.42 3.31
CA ASP A 51 13.42 8.55 4.36
C ASP A 51 13.10 9.69 5.34
N GLU A 52 12.31 10.69 4.92
CA GLU A 52 11.81 11.78 5.76
C GLU A 52 10.48 11.46 6.46
N GLY A 53 9.94 10.27 6.16
CA GLY A 53 8.60 9.86 6.53
C GLY A 53 7.57 10.58 5.68
N TRP A 54 6.57 9.84 5.21
CA TRP A 54 5.38 10.40 4.55
C TRP A 54 4.63 11.30 5.52
N GLY A 55 5.10 12.54 5.63
CA GLY A 55 4.45 13.57 6.42
C GLY A 55 3.06 13.75 5.86
N GLY A 56 2.04 13.57 6.70
CA GLY A 56 0.64 13.88 6.37
C GLY A 56 0.37 15.35 6.03
N ALA A 57 1.40 16.12 5.68
CA ALA A 57 1.42 17.56 5.47
C ALA A 57 1.41 17.97 3.99
N ALA A 58 1.49 17.04 3.02
CA ALA A 58 1.12 17.39 1.65
C ALA A 58 -0.41 17.57 1.60
N PRO A 59 -0.93 18.77 1.29
CA PRO A 59 -2.34 19.09 1.49
C PRO A 59 -3.26 18.09 0.78
N GLY A 60 -4.19 17.54 1.56
CA GLY A 60 -5.25 16.69 1.06
C GLY A 60 -4.97 15.19 1.08
N LYS A 61 -3.81 14.66 1.50
CA LYS A 61 -3.62 13.19 1.61
C LYS A 61 -4.25 12.62 2.89
N ALA A 62 -4.87 11.44 2.81
CA ALA A 62 -5.45 10.72 3.95
C ALA A 62 -4.57 9.50 4.29
N ASP A 63 -4.79 8.36 3.63
CA ASP A 63 -4.03 7.12 3.86
C ASP A 63 -3.56 6.48 2.54
N ILE A 64 -2.49 5.68 2.61
CA ILE A 64 -2.11 4.75 1.54
C ILE A 64 -2.65 3.36 1.88
N ILE A 65 -3.48 2.82 1.00
CA ILE A 65 -3.95 1.44 1.05
C ILE A 65 -2.89 0.56 0.42
N VAL A 66 -2.46 -0.47 1.15
CA VAL A 66 -1.49 -1.45 0.67
C VAL A 66 -2.19 -2.77 0.40
N TYR A 67 -1.86 -3.37 -0.74
CA TYR A 67 -2.39 -4.63 -1.21
C TYR A 67 -1.28 -5.66 -1.38
N GLN A 68 -1.58 -6.92 -1.05
CA GLN A 68 -0.74 -8.05 -1.37
C GLN A 68 -1.36 -8.87 -2.50
N GLY A 69 -0.52 -9.24 -3.48
CA GLY A 69 -0.82 -10.24 -4.49
C GLY A 69 -0.41 -11.65 -4.02
N VAL A 70 -0.95 -12.66 -4.70
CA VAL A 70 -0.57 -14.07 -4.46
C VAL A 70 0.93 -14.26 -4.75
N PRO A 71 1.72 -14.79 -3.81
CA PRO A 71 3.13 -15.11 -4.03
C PRO A 71 3.30 -16.09 -5.20
N GLN A 72 4.34 -15.88 -6.01
CA GLN A 72 4.61 -16.70 -7.19
C GLN A 72 6.08 -17.11 -7.25
N LEU A 73 6.45 -17.99 -8.18
CA LEU A 73 7.85 -18.31 -8.43
C LEU A 73 8.64 -17.06 -8.86
N ALA A 74 9.91 -16.97 -8.45
CA ALA A 74 10.79 -15.84 -8.76
C ALA A 74 10.94 -15.54 -10.27
N SER A 75 10.72 -16.54 -11.13
CA SER A 75 10.77 -16.39 -12.59
C SER A 75 9.61 -15.58 -13.20
N ARG A 76 8.52 -15.36 -12.47
CA ARG A 76 7.38 -14.56 -12.96
C ARG A 76 7.74 -13.08 -13.02
N GLN A 77 7.50 -12.44 -14.17
CA GLN A 77 7.90 -11.05 -14.41
C GLN A 77 6.76 -10.05 -14.35
N THR A 78 5.51 -10.52 -14.42
CA THR A 78 4.33 -9.67 -14.34
C THR A 78 3.29 -10.28 -13.42
N TYR A 79 2.48 -9.41 -12.83
CA TYR A 79 1.36 -9.80 -11.99
C TYR A 79 0.17 -8.86 -12.24
N HIS A 80 -1.02 -9.44 -12.41
CA HIS A 80 -2.22 -8.69 -12.77
C HIS A 80 -3.37 -8.87 -11.77
N GLY A 81 -3.09 -9.49 -10.62
CA GLY A 81 -4.08 -9.82 -9.58
C GLY A 81 -4.27 -11.32 -9.39
N PRO A 82 -5.08 -11.75 -8.39
CA PRO A 82 -5.96 -10.94 -7.54
C PRO A 82 -5.25 -10.23 -6.36
N TRP A 83 -5.66 -8.98 -6.07
CA TRP A 83 -5.14 -8.17 -4.97
C TRP A 83 -6.02 -8.27 -3.73
N ARG A 84 -5.42 -8.41 -2.55
CA ARG A 84 -6.12 -8.30 -1.25
C ARG A 84 -5.53 -7.19 -0.39
N VAL A 85 -6.39 -6.46 0.31
CA VAL A 85 -5.97 -5.40 1.23
C VAL A 85 -5.19 -6.02 2.37
N MET A 86 -3.95 -5.57 2.54
CA MET A 86 -3.05 -6.01 3.60
C MET A 86 -3.08 -5.04 4.79
N GLY A 87 -3.25 -3.75 4.51
CA GLY A 87 -3.41 -2.74 5.54
C GLY A 87 -3.31 -1.34 4.99
N PHE A 88 -3.17 -0.38 5.91
CA PHE A 88 -3.07 1.04 5.61
C PHE A 88 -1.79 1.63 6.20
N PHE A 89 -1.14 2.47 5.41
CA PHE A 89 -0.12 3.42 5.81
C PHE A 89 -0.85 4.73 6.13
N ASN A 90 -1.08 4.94 7.43
CA ASN A 90 -1.71 6.17 7.94
C ASN A 90 -0.64 7.20 8.30
N THR A 91 -1.04 8.38 8.76
CA THR A 91 -0.11 9.45 9.15
C THR A 91 0.97 8.99 10.13
N ILE A 92 0.64 8.17 11.14
CA ILE A 92 1.60 7.68 12.14
C ILE A 92 2.67 6.80 11.50
N LYS A 93 2.25 5.84 10.67
CA LYS A 93 3.20 4.96 9.96
C LYS A 93 4.00 5.75 8.93
N GLY A 94 3.35 6.70 8.27
CA GLY A 94 3.97 7.64 7.34
C GLY A 94 5.12 8.39 8.00
N GLU A 95 4.87 9.03 9.15
CA GLU A 95 5.91 9.72 9.94
C GLU A 95 7.04 8.79 10.39
N ALA A 96 6.76 7.52 10.65
CA ALA A 96 7.79 6.54 10.99
C ALA A 96 8.66 6.12 9.78
N GLY A 97 8.23 6.42 8.55
CA GLY A 97 8.91 6.06 7.31
C GLY A 97 8.91 4.55 7.00
N THR A 98 8.50 3.71 7.94
CA THR A 98 8.49 2.25 7.79
C THR A 98 7.37 1.61 8.60
N ALA A 99 6.79 0.53 8.07
CA ALA A 99 5.80 -0.26 8.77
C ALA A 99 5.82 -1.74 8.36
N ASP A 100 5.60 -2.60 9.35
CA ASP A 100 5.36 -4.02 9.14
C ASP A 100 3.86 -4.30 8.97
N PHE A 101 3.57 -5.19 8.03
CA PHE A 101 2.22 -5.68 7.75
C PHE A 101 2.17 -7.20 7.81
N ASP A 102 1.10 -7.73 8.38
CA ASP A 102 0.83 -9.17 8.34
C ASP A 102 0.42 -9.58 6.92
N ALA A 103 1.06 -10.60 6.38
CA ALA A 103 0.76 -11.08 5.03
C ALA A 103 -0.62 -11.74 4.98
N VAL A 104 -1.42 -11.32 4.01
CA VAL A 104 -2.73 -11.91 3.67
C VAL A 104 -2.58 -13.25 2.96
N TYR A 105 -1.50 -13.40 2.19
CA TYR A 105 -1.10 -14.65 1.57
C TYR A 105 0.24 -15.09 2.14
N GLN A 106 0.27 -16.32 2.64
CA GLN A 106 1.50 -16.92 3.10
C GLN A 106 2.51 -17.04 1.96
N PHE A 107 3.77 -16.77 2.27
CA PHE A 107 4.88 -16.84 1.35
C PHE A 107 6.02 -17.69 1.91
N GLU A 108 6.80 -18.26 1.01
CA GLU A 108 7.95 -19.09 1.30
C GLU A 108 9.23 -18.51 0.69
N LEU A 109 10.37 -19.02 1.14
CA LEU A 109 11.67 -18.69 0.54
C LEU A 109 11.64 -18.89 -0.97
N THR A 110 12.38 -18.04 -1.69
CA THR A 110 12.49 -18.01 -3.17
C THR A 110 11.22 -17.62 -3.92
N GLN A 111 10.10 -17.39 -3.23
CA GLN A 111 8.92 -16.83 -3.86
C GLN A 111 9.07 -15.32 -4.06
N LYS A 112 8.43 -14.81 -5.10
CA LYS A 112 8.26 -13.39 -5.39
C LYS A 112 6.93 -12.94 -4.85
N VAL A 113 6.97 -11.92 -4.00
CA VAL A 113 5.80 -11.24 -3.45
C VAL A 113 5.55 -9.96 -4.25
N TRP A 114 4.27 -9.77 -4.57
CA TRP A 114 3.77 -8.62 -5.32
C TRP A 114 2.99 -7.74 -4.38
N CYS A 115 3.28 -6.45 -4.38
CA CYS A 115 2.50 -5.46 -3.65
C CYS A 115 2.01 -4.36 -4.60
N ALA A 116 0.87 -3.79 -4.27
CA ALA A 116 0.32 -2.63 -4.95
C ALA A 116 -0.20 -1.64 -3.91
N ALA A 117 -0.37 -0.39 -4.32
CA ALA A 117 -0.88 0.64 -3.43
C ALA A 117 -1.87 1.58 -4.13
N ARG A 118 -2.68 2.25 -3.31
CA ARG A 118 -3.55 3.35 -3.70
C ARG A 118 -3.53 4.42 -2.63
N LEU A 119 -3.52 5.67 -3.04
CA LEU A 119 -3.63 6.81 -2.16
C LEU A 119 -5.08 7.25 -2.05
N THR A 120 -5.56 7.47 -0.84
CA THR A 120 -6.80 8.19 -0.54
C THR A 120 -6.49 9.63 -0.13
N THR A 121 -7.37 10.56 -0.48
CA THR A 121 -7.28 11.97 -0.08
C THR A 121 -8.44 12.36 0.82
N LEU A 122 -8.23 13.40 1.63
CA LEU A 122 -9.28 14.08 2.38
C LEU A 122 -10.32 14.70 1.45
N ASP A 123 -9.94 15.18 0.25
CA ASP A 123 -10.86 15.84 -0.72
C ASP A 123 -11.67 14.89 -1.60
N ASN A 124 -11.93 13.69 -1.12
CA ASN A 124 -12.71 12.73 -1.86
C ASN A 124 -12.13 12.19 -3.18
N ARG A 125 -10.82 11.95 -3.19
CA ARG A 125 -10.08 11.41 -4.34
C ARG A 125 -9.28 10.17 -3.96
N LEU A 126 -8.93 9.41 -4.99
CA LEU A 126 -8.30 8.10 -4.93
C LEU A 126 -7.41 8.02 -6.16
N SER A 127 -6.14 7.73 -5.98
CA SER A 127 -5.20 7.58 -7.08
C SER A 127 -5.56 6.37 -7.97
N SER A 128 -4.90 6.29 -9.13
CA SER A 128 -4.76 5.00 -9.80
C SER A 128 -4.01 4.02 -8.88
N GLN A 129 -4.28 2.72 -9.07
CA GLN A 129 -3.48 1.71 -8.42
C GLN A 129 -2.11 1.63 -9.10
N TRP A 130 -1.05 1.68 -8.30
CA TRP A 130 0.30 1.43 -8.78
C TRP A 130 0.86 0.15 -8.16
N GLN A 131 1.76 -0.51 -8.90
CA GLN A 131 2.49 -1.67 -8.39
C GLN A 131 3.81 -1.20 -7.80
N LEU A 132 4.19 -1.78 -6.66
CA LEU A 132 5.52 -1.62 -6.09
C LEU A 132 6.49 -2.55 -6.81
N ALA A 133 7.80 -2.28 -6.67
CA ALA A 133 8.80 -3.24 -7.12
C ALA A 133 8.56 -4.60 -6.44
N PRO A 134 8.52 -5.71 -7.20
CA PRO A 134 8.33 -7.02 -6.60
C PRO A 134 9.57 -7.40 -5.77
N TYR A 135 9.33 -8.07 -4.66
CA TYR A 135 10.39 -8.52 -3.76
C TYR A 135 10.50 -10.04 -3.81
N VAL A 136 11.72 -10.55 -3.98
CA VAL A 136 11.98 -12.00 -3.85
C VAL A 136 12.34 -12.28 -2.40
N ILE A 137 11.58 -13.18 -1.78
CA ILE A 137 11.81 -13.61 -0.41
C ILE A 137 13.13 -14.37 -0.36
N VAL A 138 14.10 -13.75 0.27
CA VAL A 138 15.40 -14.34 0.57
C VAL A 138 15.41 -14.77 2.04
N ASN A 139 16.36 -15.65 2.38
CA ASN A 139 16.59 -15.92 3.80
C ASN A 139 17.08 -14.60 4.42
N GLY A 140 16.37 -14.09 5.43
CA GLY A 140 16.88 -12.97 6.22
C GLY A 140 18.24 -13.33 6.82
N PRO A 141 19.03 -12.33 7.25
CA PRO A 141 20.22 -12.59 8.06
C PRO A 141 19.88 -13.42 9.32
#